data_AF-A0AAX0KB85-F1
#
_entry.id   AF-A0AAX0KB85-F1
#
_cell.length_a   1.000
_cell.length_b   1.000
_cell.length_c   1.000
_cell.angle_alpha   90.00
_cell.angle_beta   90.00
_cell.angle_gamma   90.00
#
_symmetry.space_group_name_H-M   'P 1'
#
loop_
_entity.id
_entity.type
_entity.pdbx_description
1 polymer ?
#
loop_
_entity_poly.entity_id
_entity_poly.type
_entity_poly.pdbx_seq_one_letter_code
_entity_poly.pdbx_strand_id
1 'polypeptide(L)'
;MHQVLIMPRFARLTIALGLATAVFPVDAEYYFNPRFLSNDLAESVDLSAFTKGREAPPGTYRVDIYLNDEFMTSRDITFIADDNNAELIPCLSTDLLVSLGIKK
;
A
#
# COMPACT_ATOMS: atom_id res chain seq x y z
N MET A 1 -54.99 44.92 4.52
CA MET A 1 -54.75 44.25 5.81
C MET A 1 -53.90 43.02 5.53
N HIS A 2 -52.80 42.87 6.27
CA HIS A 2 -51.56 42.19 5.93
C HIS A 2 -51.64 40.66 5.73
N GLN A 3 -51.00 40.14 4.66
CA GLN A 3 -50.51 38.76 4.57
C GLN A 3 -49.28 38.62 5.49
N VAL A 4 -49.26 37.63 6.38
CA VAL A 4 -48.02 37.17 7.04
C VAL A 4 -47.94 35.65 6.97
N LEU A 5 -47.21 35.23 5.94
CA LEU A 5 -46.33 34.09 5.83
C LEU A 5 -46.22 33.19 7.08
N ILE A 6 -46.73 31.97 6.94
CA ILE A 6 -46.46 30.83 7.83
C ILE A 6 -44.94 30.56 7.77
N MET A 7 -44.21 30.97 8.80
CA MET A 7 -42.77 30.80 8.92
C MET A 7 -42.44 29.38 9.41
N PRO A 8 -41.68 28.54 8.65
CA PRO A 8 -41.34 27.19 9.08
C PRO A 8 -40.20 27.25 10.10
N ARG A 9 -40.53 27.13 11.38
CA ARG A 9 -39.53 27.07 12.48
C ARG A 9 -38.65 25.81 12.45
N PHE A 10 -38.93 24.86 11.56
CA PHE A 10 -38.23 23.56 11.47
C PHE A 10 -37.03 23.54 10.52
N ALA A 11 -36.82 24.57 9.70
CA ALA A 11 -35.73 24.58 8.70
C ALA A 11 -34.33 24.78 9.31
N ARG A 12 -34.22 25.26 10.56
CA ARG A 12 -32.92 25.49 11.22
C ARG A 12 -32.38 24.27 11.98
N LEU A 13 -33.23 23.31 12.35
CA LEU A 13 -32.81 22.16 13.17
C LEU A 13 -32.19 21.04 12.32
N THR A 14 -32.50 20.96 11.03
CA THR A 14 -31.99 19.92 10.12
C THR A 14 -30.55 20.12 9.68
N ILE A 15 -30.03 21.36 9.68
CA ILE A 15 -28.65 21.65 9.24
C ILE A 15 -27.63 21.22 10.31
N ALA A 16 -27.97 21.28 11.60
CA ALA A 16 -27.06 20.89 12.68
C ALA A 16 -26.85 19.37 12.77
N LEU A 17 -27.84 18.57 12.35
CA LEU A 17 -27.78 17.11 12.45
C LEU A 17 -26.97 16.46 11.30
N GLY A 18 -26.89 17.10 10.13
CA GLY A 18 -26.12 16.57 8.99
C GLY A 18 -24.60 16.65 9.15
N LEU A 19 -24.10 17.49 10.07
CA LEU A 19 -22.66 17.62 10.33
C LEU A 19 -22.10 16.47 11.19
N ALA A 20 -22.95 15.79 11.97
CA ALA A 20 -22.53 14.73 12.89
C ALA A 20 -22.30 13.36 12.23
N THR A 21 -22.66 13.20 10.95
CA THR A 21 -22.50 11.95 10.19
C THR A 21 -21.37 12.02 9.15
N ALA A 22 -20.48 13.00 9.24
CA ALA A 22 -19.29 13.03 8.40
C ALA A 22 -18.34 11.89 8.83
N VAL A 23 -18.44 10.75 8.16
CA VAL A 23 -17.49 9.64 8.28
C VAL A 23 -16.26 10.04 7.48
N PHE A 24 -15.24 10.54 8.18
CA PHE A 24 -13.92 10.69 7.58
C PHE A 24 -13.25 9.31 7.55
N PRO A 25 -12.60 8.93 6.43
CA PRO A 25 -11.73 7.76 6.44
C PRO A 25 -10.62 8.04 7.47
N VAL A 26 -10.57 7.22 8.52
CA VAL A 26 -9.41 7.18 9.42
C VAL A 26 -8.44 6.17 8.82
N ASP A 27 -7.36 6.68 8.24
CA ASP A 27 -6.25 5.84 7.82
C ASP A 27 -5.36 5.64 9.05
N ALA A 28 -5.34 4.41 9.58
CA ALA A 28 -4.48 4.05 10.70
C ALA A 28 -3.24 3.36 10.11
N GLU A 29 -2.19 4.15 9.86
CA GLU A 29 -0.91 3.60 9.41
C GLU A 29 -0.35 2.62 10.47
N TYR A 30 0.21 1.49 10.01
CA TYR A 30 0.79 0.50 10.92
C TYR A 30 2.08 1.03 11.54
N TYR A 31 2.25 0.84 12.84
CA TYR A 31 3.49 1.16 13.55
C TYR A 31 4.24 -0.10 13.96
N PHE A 32 5.53 -0.14 13.65
CA PHE A 32 6.45 -1.20 14.05
C PHE A 32 7.53 -0.63 14.96
N ASN A 33 7.74 -1.26 16.12
CA ASN A 33 8.78 -0.84 17.05
C ASN A 33 10.16 -1.31 16.55
N PRO A 34 11.08 -0.41 16.15
CA PRO A 34 12.39 -0.80 15.61
C PRO A 34 13.28 -1.52 16.63
N ARG A 35 12.98 -1.41 17.93
CA ARG A 35 13.73 -2.08 19.01
C ARG A 35 13.59 -3.61 19.00
N PHE A 36 12.68 -4.17 18.21
CA PHE A 36 12.61 -5.62 18.03
C PHE A 36 13.65 -6.16 17.05
N LEU A 37 14.26 -5.30 16.24
CA LEU A 37 15.22 -5.70 15.20
C LEU A 37 16.66 -5.26 15.48
N SER A 38 16.87 -4.35 16.43
CA SER A 38 18.19 -3.86 16.81
C SER A 38 18.49 -4.12 18.29
N ASN A 39 19.64 -4.72 18.57
CA ASN A 39 20.17 -4.82 19.94
C ASN A 39 20.85 -3.54 20.41
N ASP A 40 21.20 -2.64 19.48
CA ASP A 40 21.89 -1.39 19.77
C ASP A 40 20.95 -0.18 19.75
N LEU A 41 21.11 0.71 20.73
CA LEU A 41 20.27 1.91 20.89
C LEU A 41 20.43 2.94 19.75
N ALA A 42 21.52 2.83 18.98
CA ALA A 42 21.87 3.76 17.91
C ALA A 42 21.58 3.21 16.49
N GLU A 43 21.22 1.94 16.36
CA GLU A 43 21.00 1.31 15.06
C GLU A 43 19.51 1.35 14.69
N SER A 44 19.14 2.30 13.84
CA SER A 44 17.77 2.41 13.32
C SER A 44 17.60 1.54 12.07
N VAL A 45 16.73 0.54 12.14
CA VAL A 45 16.27 -0.24 10.98
C VAL A 45 15.16 0.53 10.25
N ASP A 46 15.25 0.61 8.93
CA ASP A 46 14.18 1.19 8.10
C ASP A 46 12.99 0.23 8.03
N LEU A 47 11.86 0.68 8.58
CA LEU A 47 10.60 -0.07 8.61
C LEU A 47 9.50 0.57 7.73
N SER A 48 9.84 1.61 6.98
CA SER A 48 8.88 2.41 6.21
C SER A 48 8.14 1.60 5.13
N ALA A 49 8.75 0.53 4.62
CA ALA A 49 8.08 -0.38 3.69
C ALA A 49 6.89 -1.09 4.37
N PHE A 50 7.06 -1.53 5.61
CA PHE A 50 6.04 -2.27 6.35
C PHE A 50 4.93 -1.36 6.89
N THR A 51 5.25 -0.13 7.31
CA THR A 51 4.23 0.84 7.78
C THR A 51 3.23 1.16 6.67
N LYS A 52 3.72 1.24 5.42
CA LYS A 52 2.93 1.44 4.20
C LYS A 52 2.21 0.18 3.69
N GLY A 53 2.23 -0.91 4.47
CA GLY A 53 1.54 -2.16 4.15
C GLY A 53 2.24 -3.06 3.15
N ARG A 54 3.52 -2.83 2.81
CA ARG A 54 4.28 -3.78 1.97
C ARG A 54 4.71 -4.98 2.79
N GLU A 55 4.66 -6.15 2.17
CA GLU A 55 5.12 -7.41 2.77
C GLU A 55 6.64 -7.53 2.82
N ALA A 56 7.34 -6.91 1.86
CA ALA A 56 8.80 -6.91 1.76
C ALA A 56 9.33 -5.58 1.20
N PRO A 57 10.54 -5.16 1.61
CA PRO A 57 11.22 -4.02 1.00
C PRO A 57 11.79 -4.38 -0.39
N PRO A 58 12.16 -3.38 -1.21
CA PRO A 58 12.96 -3.62 -2.42
C PRO A 58 14.29 -4.30 -2.08
N GLY A 59 14.72 -5.23 -2.92
CA GLY A 59 15.91 -6.04 -2.65
C GLY A 59 16.07 -7.22 -3.58
N THR A 60 17.09 -8.03 -3.34
CA THR A 60 17.35 -9.26 -4.10
C THR A 60 16.87 -10.46 -3.29
N TYR A 61 16.04 -11.29 -3.91
CA TYR A 61 15.42 -12.46 -3.29
C TYR A 61 15.64 -13.71 -4.12
N ARG A 62 15.89 -14.84 -3.44
CA ARG A 62 15.87 -16.17 -4.07
C ARG A 62 14.41 -16.57 -4.26
N VAL A 63 13.98 -16.66 -5.52
CA VAL A 63 12.60 -17.00 -5.88
C VAL A 63 12.55 -18.19 -6.83
N ASP A 64 11.42 -18.88 -6.83
CA ASP A 64 11.09 -19.87 -7.86
C ASP A 64 10.36 -19.18 -9.00
N ILE A 65 10.83 -19.39 -10.23
CA ILE A 65 10.25 -18.80 -11.43
C ILE A 65 9.36 -19.85 -12.09
N TYR A 66 8.09 -19.51 -12.28
CA TYR A 66 7.11 -20.30 -13.00
C TYR A 66 6.73 -19.59 -14.30
N LEU A 67 6.51 -20.36 -15.37
CA LEU A 67 5.96 -19.87 -16.64
C LEU A 67 4.76 -20.74 -17.01
N ASN A 68 3.58 -20.13 -17.11
CA ASN A 68 2.32 -20.87 -17.37
C ASN A 68 2.13 -22.07 -16.43
N ASP A 69 2.32 -21.84 -15.13
CA ASP A 69 2.23 -22.85 -14.06
C ASP A 69 3.31 -23.95 -14.08
N GLU A 70 4.27 -23.90 -15.00
CA GLU A 70 5.41 -24.82 -15.05
C GLU A 70 6.62 -24.23 -14.30
N PHE A 71 7.21 -25.03 -13.40
CA PHE A 71 8.45 -24.64 -12.73
C PHE A 71 9.62 -24.59 -13.71
N MET A 72 10.32 -23.46 -13.74
CA MET A 72 11.47 -23.26 -14.63
C MET A 72 12.79 -23.40 -13.89
N THR A 73 12.95 -22.67 -12.78
CA THR A 73 14.24 -22.51 -12.09
C THR A 73 14.08 -21.75 -10.78
N SER A 74 15.03 -21.92 -9.85
CA SER A 74 15.16 -21.12 -8.63
C SER A 74 16.41 -20.25 -8.71
N ARG A 75 16.28 -18.92 -8.63
CA ARG A 75 17.42 -17.99 -8.72
C ARG A 75 17.17 -16.68 -8.02
N ASP A 76 18.24 -15.93 -7.83
CA ASP A 76 18.18 -14.59 -7.24
C ASP A 76 17.64 -13.60 -8.28
N ILE A 77 16.59 -12.86 -7.91
CA ILE A 77 15.97 -11.81 -8.72
C ILE A 77 15.91 -10.54 -7.87
N THR A 78 16.29 -9.41 -8.47
CA THR A 78 16.14 -8.09 -7.85
C THR A 78 14.74 -7.57 -8.09
N PHE A 79 14.12 -7.06 -7.02
CA PHE A 79 12.81 -6.43 -7.03
C PHE A 79 12.93 -4.95 -6.65
N ILE A 80 12.22 -4.10 -7.37
CA ILE A 80 12.14 -2.66 -7.12
C ILE A 80 10.73 -2.28 -6.69
N ALA A 81 10.60 -1.17 -5.96
CA ALA A 81 9.29 -0.61 -5.66
C ALA A 81 8.65 -0.06 -6.93
N ASP A 82 7.38 -0.38 -7.17
CA ASP A 82 6.54 0.41 -8.06
C ASP A 82 6.22 1.76 -7.42
N ASP A 83 6.34 2.82 -8.21
CA ASP A 83 6.04 4.19 -7.78
C ASP A 83 4.54 4.40 -7.54
N ASN A 84 3.68 3.56 -8.13
CA ASN A 84 2.23 3.78 -8.13
C ASN A 84 1.45 2.91 -7.13
N ASN A 85 1.78 1.62 -7.01
CA ASN A 85 0.90 0.67 -6.30
C ASN A 85 1.52 -0.01 -5.07
N ALA A 86 2.67 0.47 -4.58
CA ALA A 86 3.40 -0.13 -3.46
C ALA A 86 3.80 -1.62 -3.64
N GLU A 87 3.61 -2.18 -4.83
CA GLU A 87 3.99 -3.55 -5.19
C GLU A 87 5.48 -3.62 -5.56
N LEU A 88 6.05 -4.83 -5.45
CA LEU A 88 7.42 -5.11 -5.89
C LEU A 88 7.41 -5.66 -7.31
N ILE A 89 8.17 -5.04 -8.21
CA ILE A 89 8.30 -5.47 -9.61
C ILE A 89 9.65 -6.16 -9.81
N PRO A 90 9.69 -7.38 -10.42
CA PRO A 90 10.93 -8.07 -10.71
C PRO A 90 11.69 -7.42 -11.87
N CYS A 91 12.99 -7.23 -11.69
CA CYS A 91 13.91 -6.82 -12.75
C CYS A 91 14.38 -8.05 -13.53
N LEU A 92 13.79 -8.30 -14.70
CA LEU A 92 14.13 -9.43 -15.57
C LEU A 92 15.03 -8.98 -16.72
N SER A 93 16.20 -9.59 -16.89
CA SER A 93 17.06 -9.33 -18.04
C SER A 93 16.52 -10.00 -19.31
N THR A 94 16.89 -9.48 -20.49
CA THR A 94 16.50 -10.12 -21.76
C THR A 94 17.05 -11.54 -21.88
N ASP A 95 18.28 -11.77 -21.41
CA ASP A 95 18.90 -13.10 -21.44
C ASP A 95 18.16 -14.09 -20.54
N LEU A 96 17.66 -13.62 -19.38
CA LEU A 96 16.81 -14.41 -18.51
C LEU A 96 15.53 -14.82 -19.24
N LEU A 97 14.82 -13.87 -19.85
CA LEU A 97 13.58 -14.15 -20.59
C LEU A 97 13.81 -15.18 -21.71
N VAL A 98 14.88 -15.03 -22.49
CA VAL A 98 15.24 -15.99 -23.55
C VAL A 98 15.58 -17.37 -22.96
N SER A 99 16.29 -17.43 -21.82
CA SER A 99 16.58 -18.71 -21.14
C SER A 99 15.32 -19.43 -20.64
N LEU A 100 14.23 -18.69 -20.42
CA LEU A 100 12.93 -19.23 -20.04
C LEU A 100 12.06 -19.60 -21.27
N GLY A 101 12.60 -19.49 -22.49
CA GLY A 101 11.90 -19.84 -23.72
C GLY A 101 11.03 -18.72 -24.31
N ILE A 102 11.10 -17.49 -23.78
CA ILE A 102 10.40 -16.33 -24.34
C ILE A 102 11.14 -15.87 -25.60
N LYS A 103 10.43 -15.82 -26.72
CA LYS A 103 10.98 -15.37 -28.01
C LYS A 103 11.18 -13.86 -28.00
N LYS A 104 12.26 -13.42 -28.63
CA LYS A 104 12.56 -12.01 -28.88
C LYS A 104 11.68 -11.44 -29.99
#